data_AF-A0A1Z9RR36-F1
#
_entry.id   AF-A0A1Z9RR36-F1
#
_cell.length_a   1.000
_cell.length_b   1.000
_cell.length_c   1.000
_cell.angle_alpha   90.00
_cell.angle_beta   90.00
_cell.angle_gamma   90.00
#
_symmetry.space_group_name_H-M   'P 1'
#
loop_
_entity.id
_entity.type
_entity.pdbx_description
1 polymer ?
#
loop_
_entity_poly.entity_id
_entity_poly.type
_entity_poly.pdbx_seq_one_letter_code
_entity_poly.pdbx_strand_id
1 'polypeptide(L)'
;MDTYSVNPAVFLIITIVSFIQFFFVLRFLCEIMRVSYNNQITQLIVKFTDPILVPLRIIPLYFGRVDLIIIIVIVLITALKIYLNPNFSSFEYSINALFIAAVAFAIKEVTDIIFYAVIIGAIGTWFMAYNSHPIFILIDEICEPLYRPIRKIIPSTSGIDFSPIILLVALNLLQMIILPPIFNLTRYF
;
A
#
# COMPACT_ATOMS: atom_id res chain seq x y z
N MET A 1 33.30 10.50 -5.44
CA MET A 1 32.42 9.90 -6.46
C MET A 1 31.56 11.02 -6.99
N ASP A 2 31.63 11.30 -8.28
CA ASP A 2 30.95 12.45 -8.88
C ASP A 2 29.44 12.34 -8.65
N THR A 3 28.83 13.47 -8.27
CA THR A 3 27.41 13.61 -7.92
C THR A 3 26.45 13.03 -8.97
N TYR A 4 26.92 12.89 -10.22
CA TYR A 4 26.19 12.29 -11.34
C TYR A 4 25.97 10.77 -11.20
N SER A 5 26.95 9.99 -10.72
CA SER A 5 26.83 8.53 -10.61
C SER A 5 26.11 8.06 -9.34
N VAL A 6 26.05 8.92 -8.33
CA VAL A 6 25.36 8.64 -7.06
C VAL A 6 23.84 8.56 -7.28
N ASN A 7 23.29 9.38 -8.18
CA ASN A 7 21.84 9.45 -8.40
C ASN A 7 21.25 8.15 -9.01
N PRO A 8 21.85 7.55 -10.08
CA PRO A 8 21.35 6.30 -10.65
C PRO A 8 21.45 5.09 -9.71
N ALA A 9 22.55 4.96 -8.96
CA ALA A 9 22.72 3.83 -8.03
C ALA A 9 21.70 3.90 -6.89
N VAL A 10 21.53 5.09 -6.31
CA VAL A 10 20.53 5.33 -5.26
C VAL A 10 19.11 5.11 -5.77
N PHE A 11 18.80 5.54 -7.01
CA PHE A 11 17.53 5.24 -7.66
C PHE A 11 17.25 3.73 -7.77
N LEU A 12 18.23 2.93 -8.21
CA LEU A 12 18.07 1.48 -8.31
C LEU A 12 17.83 0.83 -6.94
N ILE A 13 18.58 1.26 -5.91
CA ILE A 13 18.40 0.77 -4.53
C ILE A 13 16.98 1.10 -4.04
N ILE A 14 16.55 2.36 -4.17
CA ILE A 14 15.20 2.80 -3.75
C ILE A 14 14.12 2.04 -4.51
N THR A 15 14.33 1.76 -5.80
CA THR A 15 13.40 0.97 -6.62
C THR A 15 13.27 -0.45 -6.11
N ILE A 16 14.39 -1.13 -5.82
CA ILE A 16 14.38 -2.49 -5.25
C ILE A 16 13.69 -2.50 -3.88
N VAL A 17 14.02 -1.55 -3.01
CA VAL A 17 13.40 -1.42 -1.69
C VAL A 17 11.89 -1.16 -1.81
N SER A 18 11.46 -0.34 -2.78
CA SER A 18 10.04 -0.07 -3.05
C SER A 18 9.32 -1.31 -3.57
N PHE A 19 9.97 -2.13 -4.39
CA PHE A 19 9.41 -3.40 -4.84
C PHE A 19 9.24 -4.40 -3.68
N ILE A 20 10.21 -4.48 -2.77
CA ILE A 20 10.08 -5.27 -1.54
C ILE A 20 8.91 -4.75 -0.69
N GLN A 21 8.84 -3.43 -0.49
CA GLN A 21 7.76 -2.79 0.26
C GLN A 21 6.38 -3.07 -0.32
N PHE A 22 6.26 -3.09 -1.64
CA PHE A 22 5.01 -3.43 -2.33
C PHE A 22 4.46 -4.80 -1.88
N PHE A 23 5.31 -5.82 -1.71
CA PHE A 23 4.87 -7.12 -1.19
C PHE A 23 4.37 -7.05 0.25
N PHE A 24 5.01 -6.26 1.12
CA PHE A 24 4.53 -6.08 2.49
C PHE A 24 3.19 -5.34 2.54
N VAL A 25 3.01 -4.32 1.70
CA VAL A 25 1.71 -3.63 1.59
C VAL A 25 0.64 -4.58 1.04
N LEU A 26 0.94 -5.38 0.02
CA LEU A 26 0.01 -6.41 -0.45
C LEU A 26 -0.33 -7.42 0.65
N ARG A 27 0.65 -7.85 1.44
CA ARG A 27 0.44 -8.75 2.59
C ARG A 27 -0.50 -8.14 3.62
N PHE A 28 -0.28 -6.87 3.96
CA PHE A 28 -1.16 -6.09 4.83
C PHE A 28 -2.59 -5.98 4.27
N LEU A 29 -2.72 -5.67 2.97
CA LEU A 29 -4.03 -5.58 2.30
C LEU A 29 -4.75 -6.93 2.27
N CYS A 30 -4.04 -8.02 2.01
CA CYS A 30 -4.63 -9.37 2.04
C CYS A 30 -5.21 -9.70 3.41
N GLU A 31 -4.51 -9.30 4.48
CA GLU A 31 -4.93 -9.56 5.86
C GLU A 31 -6.11 -8.69 6.29
N ILE A 32 -6.07 -7.38 6.00
CA ILE A 32 -7.14 -6.45 6.39
C ILE A 32 -8.42 -6.69 5.58
N MET A 33 -8.31 -6.99 4.28
CA MET A 33 -9.46 -7.25 3.38
C MET A 33 -9.97 -8.69 3.48
N ARG A 34 -9.28 -9.58 4.20
CA ARG A 34 -9.63 -11.00 4.38
C ARG A 34 -9.66 -11.77 3.05
N VAL A 35 -8.67 -11.51 2.21
CA VAL A 35 -8.42 -12.20 0.95
C VAL A 35 -8.21 -13.69 1.20
N SER A 36 -8.69 -14.54 0.29
CA SER A 36 -8.57 -15.98 0.43
C SER A 36 -7.12 -16.45 0.20
N TYR A 37 -6.64 -17.34 1.07
CA TYR A 37 -5.32 -17.99 0.93
C TYR A 37 -5.29 -19.05 -0.19
N ASN A 38 -6.43 -19.36 -0.79
CA ASN A 38 -6.54 -20.34 -1.87
C ASN A 38 -5.95 -19.85 -3.19
N ASN A 39 -5.83 -18.53 -3.35
CA ASN A 39 -5.26 -17.91 -4.52
C ASN A 39 -3.72 -18.04 -4.54
N GLN A 40 -3.18 -18.50 -5.68
CA GLN A 40 -1.75 -18.70 -5.89
C GLN A 40 -0.93 -17.41 -5.67
N ILE A 41 -1.47 -16.25 -6.03
CA ILE A 41 -0.80 -14.95 -5.87
C ILE A 41 -0.76 -14.57 -4.39
N THR A 42 -1.83 -14.81 -3.63
CA THR A 42 -1.85 -14.61 -2.17
C THR A 42 -0.78 -15.47 -1.50
N GLN A 43 -0.61 -16.72 -1.90
CA GLN A 43 0.43 -17.61 -1.38
C GLN A 43 1.84 -17.13 -1.74
N LEU A 44 2.03 -16.58 -2.94
CA LEU A 44 3.31 -15.99 -3.36
C LEU A 44 3.66 -14.79 -2.47
N ILE A 45 2.70 -13.88 -2.23
CA ILE A 45 2.89 -12.71 -1.36
C ILE A 45 3.28 -13.16 0.06
N VAL A 46 2.56 -14.14 0.62
CA VAL A 46 2.85 -14.73 1.93
C VAL A 46 4.26 -15.30 1.96
N LYS A 47 4.62 -16.15 0.99
CA LYS A 47 5.92 -16.80 0.91
C LYS A 47 7.08 -15.81 0.77
N PHE A 48 6.86 -14.69 0.09
CA PHE A 48 7.88 -13.65 -0.07
C PHE A 48 8.08 -12.82 1.20
N THR A 49 7.01 -12.56 1.96
CA THR A 49 7.05 -11.70 3.16
C THR A 49 7.37 -12.46 4.45
N ASP A 50 6.94 -13.72 4.55
CA ASP A 50 7.10 -14.54 5.76
C ASP A 50 8.56 -14.73 6.23
N PRO A 51 9.60 -14.86 5.37
CA PRO A 51 10.99 -14.95 5.84
C PRO A 51 11.44 -13.78 6.71
N ILE A 52 10.83 -12.61 6.55
CA ILE A 52 11.09 -11.41 7.36
C ILE A 52 10.09 -11.31 8.52
N LEU A 53 8.81 -11.65 8.29
CA LEU A 53 7.77 -11.52 9.33
C LEU A 53 7.85 -12.58 10.42
N VAL A 54 8.09 -13.85 10.06
CA VAL A 54 8.15 -14.99 11.01
C VAL A 54 9.20 -14.79 12.10
N PRO A 55 10.46 -14.41 11.84
CA PRO A 55 11.43 -14.18 12.91
C PRO A 55 11.07 -12.96 13.79
N LEU A 56 10.30 -12.01 13.27
CA LEU A 56 9.85 -10.85 14.05
C LEU A 56 8.60 -11.15 14.90
N ARG A 57 7.85 -12.22 14.56
CA ARG A 57 6.66 -12.71 15.30
C ARG A 57 6.95 -13.43 16.62
N ILE A 58 8.16 -13.30 17.16
CA ILE A 58 8.49 -13.78 18.52
C ILE A 58 7.60 -13.08 19.56
N ILE A 59 7.28 -11.81 19.34
CA ILE A 59 6.32 -11.05 20.15
C ILE A 59 4.99 -11.04 19.39
N PRO A 60 3.95 -11.77 19.84
CA PRO A 60 2.67 -11.81 19.13
C PRO A 60 1.92 -10.49 19.29
N LEU A 61 2.15 -9.56 18.35
CA LEU A 61 1.47 -8.27 18.28
C LEU A 61 0.26 -8.34 17.35
N TYR A 62 -0.70 -9.20 17.69
CA TYR A 62 -1.94 -9.34 16.93
C TYR A 62 -3.05 -8.50 17.56
N PHE A 63 -3.66 -7.62 16.77
CA PHE A 63 -4.91 -6.95 17.16
C PHE A 63 -6.06 -7.53 16.34
N GLY A 64 -6.80 -8.45 16.95
CA GLY A 64 -7.83 -9.23 16.26
C GLY A 64 -7.23 -10.16 15.20
N ARG A 65 -7.33 -9.78 13.93
CA ARG A 65 -6.79 -10.53 12.79
C ARG A 65 -5.75 -9.75 11.99
N VAL A 66 -5.25 -8.62 12.52
CA VAL A 66 -4.22 -7.81 11.87
C VAL A 66 -2.92 -7.94 12.67
N ASP A 67 -1.87 -8.38 11.98
CA ASP A 67 -0.51 -8.43 12.47
C ASP A 67 0.14 -7.05 12.42
N LEU A 68 0.34 -6.45 13.60
CA LEU A 68 0.95 -5.12 13.73
C LEU A 68 2.42 -5.11 13.29
N ILE A 69 3.09 -6.27 13.24
CA ILE A 69 4.49 -6.37 12.78
C ILE A 69 4.58 -5.96 11.32
N ILE A 70 3.58 -6.28 10.51
CA ILE A 70 3.56 -5.88 9.09
C ILE A 70 3.58 -4.35 8.98
N ILE A 71 2.78 -3.66 9.80
CA ILE A 71 2.72 -2.19 9.83
C ILE A 71 4.08 -1.62 10.24
N ILE A 72 4.68 -2.16 11.29
CA ILE A 72 6.01 -1.75 11.77
C ILE A 72 7.05 -1.91 10.66
N VAL A 73 7.08 -3.05 9.97
CA VAL A 73 8.01 -3.31 8.87
C VAL A 73 7.79 -2.34 7.72
N ILE A 74 6.54 -2.07 7.31
CA ILE A 74 6.23 -1.09 6.27
C ILE A 74 6.77 0.30 6.66
N VAL A 75 6.50 0.76 7.89
CA VAL A 75 6.96 2.07 8.37
C VAL A 75 8.50 2.15 8.41
N LEU A 76 9.17 1.09 8.87
CA LEU A 76 10.64 1.04 8.91
C LEU A 76 11.25 1.07 7.50
N ILE A 77 10.68 0.34 6.56
CA ILE A 77 11.12 0.38 5.16
C ILE A 77 10.90 1.78 4.57
N THR A 78 9.75 2.42 4.81
CA THR A 78 9.50 3.79 4.36
C THR A 78 10.50 4.78 4.96
N ALA A 79 10.79 4.69 6.26
CA ALA A 79 11.80 5.54 6.92
C ALA A 79 13.17 5.39 6.26
N LEU A 80 13.58 4.14 5.97
CA LEU A 80 14.82 3.87 5.25
C LEU A 80 14.82 4.49 3.85
N LYS A 81 13.71 4.41 3.09
CA LYS A 81 13.62 5.04 1.77
C LYS A 81 13.73 6.57 1.85
N ILE A 82 13.10 7.20 2.84
CA ILE A 82 13.19 8.66 3.02
C ILE A 82 14.64 9.05 3.32
N TYR A 83 15.29 8.32 4.23
CA TYR A 83 16.68 8.57 4.61
C TYR A 83 17.66 8.40 3.44
N LEU A 84 17.46 7.37 2.61
CA LEU A 84 18.33 7.10 1.45
C LEU A 84 18.08 8.04 0.26
N ASN A 85 16.94 8.73 0.21
CA ASN A 85 16.55 9.54 -0.95
C ASN A 85 17.22 10.93 -0.91
N PRO A 86 18.08 11.28 -1.90
CA PRO A 86 18.82 12.54 -1.90
C PRO A 86 17.92 13.78 -2.04
N ASN A 87 16.71 13.61 -2.59
CA ASN A 87 15.75 14.70 -2.66
C ASN A 87 15.25 15.12 -1.27
N PHE A 88 15.38 14.25 -0.28
CA PHE A 88 15.04 14.50 1.11
C PHE A 88 16.28 14.81 1.96
N SER A 89 17.50 14.53 1.49
CA SER A 89 18.73 14.68 2.29
C SER A 89 19.12 16.13 2.58
N SER A 90 18.54 17.11 1.90
CA SER A 90 18.70 18.54 2.21
C SER A 90 17.96 18.98 3.48
N PHE A 91 17.10 18.12 4.03
CA PHE A 91 16.44 18.34 5.30
C PHE A 91 17.11 17.48 6.38
N GLU A 92 17.67 18.12 7.40
CA GLU A 92 18.09 17.42 8.62
C GLU A 92 16.82 17.00 9.38
N TYR A 93 16.31 15.81 9.08
CA TYR A 93 15.18 15.27 9.85
C TYR A 93 15.67 14.83 11.22
N SER A 94 15.02 15.34 12.28
CA SER A 94 15.06 14.65 13.56
C SER A 94 14.50 13.24 13.41
N ILE A 95 14.94 12.31 14.28
CA ILE A 95 14.46 10.93 14.22
C ILE A 95 12.93 10.86 14.35
N ASN A 96 12.34 11.74 15.14
CA ASN A 96 10.89 11.86 15.31
C ASN A 96 10.21 12.31 14.02
N ALA A 97 10.73 13.37 13.39
CA ALA A 97 10.20 13.88 12.12
C ALA A 97 10.29 12.81 11.01
N LEU A 98 11.37 12.03 10.98
CA LEU A 98 11.55 10.93 10.03
C LEU A 98 10.46 9.85 10.20
N PHE A 99 10.19 9.41 11.44
CA PHE A 99 9.15 8.41 11.68
C PHE A 99 7.74 8.92 11.38
N ILE A 100 7.44 10.18 11.71
CA ILE A 100 6.15 10.79 11.38
C ILE A 100 5.96 10.86 9.86
N ALA A 101 6.98 11.31 9.14
CA ALA A 101 6.97 11.33 7.67
C ALA A 101 6.82 9.91 7.10
N ALA A 102 7.52 8.93 7.67
CA ALA A 102 7.44 7.53 7.24
C ALA A 102 6.03 6.95 7.39
N VAL A 103 5.31 7.29 8.48
CA VAL A 103 3.91 6.91 8.65
C VAL A 103 3.03 7.56 7.57
N ALA A 104 3.19 8.87 7.32
CA ALA A 104 2.42 9.57 6.29
C ALA A 104 2.64 8.97 4.89
N PHE A 105 3.89 8.73 4.51
CA PHE A 105 4.24 8.11 3.23
C PHE A 105 3.79 6.65 3.15
N ALA A 106 3.84 5.88 4.24
CA ALA A 106 3.30 4.52 4.28
C ALA A 106 1.78 4.50 4.02
N ILE A 107 1.03 5.42 4.66
CA ILE A 107 -0.42 5.57 4.42
C ILE A 107 -0.68 5.92 2.95
N LYS A 108 0.11 6.86 2.40
CA LYS A 108 0.02 7.23 0.99
C LYS A 108 0.23 6.02 0.08
N GLU A 109 1.27 5.24 0.30
CA GLU A 109 1.59 4.07 -0.53
C GLU A 109 0.53 2.97 -0.46
N VAL A 110 -0.01 2.69 0.73
CA VAL A 110 -1.15 1.78 0.88
C VAL A 110 -2.35 2.27 0.07
N THR A 111 -2.64 3.57 0.15
CA THR A 111 -3.76 4.18 -0.58
C THR A 111 -3.54 4.17 -2.08
N ASP A 112 -2.32 4.45 -2.55
CA ASP A 112 -1.94 4.40 -3.97
C ASP A 112 -2.07 2.99 -4.54
N ILE A 113 -1.65 1.96 -3.79
CA ILE A 113 -1.79 0.56 -4.21
C ILE A 113 -3.26 0.17 -4.32
N ILE A 114 -4.11 0.58 -3.37
CA ILE A 114 -5.56 0.39 -3.48
C ILE A 114 -6.11 1.15 -4.70
N PHE A 115 -5.68 2.40 -4.93
CA PHE A 115 -6.11 3.21 -6.06
C PHE A 115 -5.82 2.52 -7.40
N TYR A 116 -4.60 2.00 -7.59
CA TYR A 116 -4.25 1.26 -8.80
C TYR A 116 -4.96 -0.09 -8.89
N ALA A 117 -5.16 -0.81 -7.78
CA ALA A 117 -5.95 -2.05 -7.77
C ALA A 117 -7.40 -1.79 -8.24
N VAL A 118 -8.01 -0.69 -7.80
CA VAL A 118 -9.35 -0.26 -8.22
C VAL A 118 -9.39 0.04 -9.72
N ILE A 119 -8.38 0.73 -10.27
CA ILE A 119 -8.27 0.97 -11.72
C ILE A 119 -8.19 -0.36 -12.48
N ILE A 120 -7.30 -1.25 -12.07
CA ILE A 120 -7.10 -2.55 -12.74
C ILE A 120 -8.40 -3.38 -12.69
N GLY A 121 -9.07 -3.43 -11.54
CA GLY A 121 -10.36 -4.12 -11.39
C GLY A 121 -11.47 -3.49 -12.25
N ALA A 122 -11.55 -2.16 -12.30
CA ALA A 122 -12.52 -1.45 -13.14
C ALA A 122 -12.32 -1.76 -14.63
N ILE A 123 -11.07 -1.73 -15.10
CA ILE A 123 -10.73 -2.10 -16.48
C ILE A 123 -11.09 -3.58 -16.74
N GLY A 124 -10.76 -4.48 -15.82
CA GLY A 124 -11.09 -5.90 -15.96
C GLY A 124 -12.60 -6.13 -16.14
N THR A 125 -13.42 -5.49 -15.31
CA THR A 125 -14.88 -5.64 -15.35
C THR A 125 -15.53 -4.98 -16.57
N TRP A 126 -15.13 -3.76 -16.94
CA TRP A 126 -15.75 -3.02 -18.05
C TRP A 126 -15.43 -3.61 -19.42
N PHE A 127 -14.22 -4.13 -19.61
CA PHE A 127 -13.80 -4.70 -20.89
C PHE A 127 -14.00 -6.22 -20.98
N MET A 128 -14.70 -6.82 -20.00
CA MET A 128 -14.90 -8.27 -19.90
C MET A 128 -13.59 -9.07 -20.03
N ALA A 129 -12.49 -8.48 -19.59
CA ALA A 129 -11.17 -9.08 -19.63
C ALA A 129 -10.98 -9.97 -18.39
N TYR A 130 -11.59 -11.17 -18.47
CA TYR A 130 -11.28 -12.37 -17.67
C TYR A 130 -11.67 -12.42 -16.18
N ASN A 131 -12.58 -13.35 -15.88
CA ASN A 131 -13.03 -13.73 -14.53
C ASN A 131 -12.21 -14.87 -13.88
N SER A 132 -11.16 -15.39 -14.52
CA SER A 132 -10.50 -16.64 -14.08
C SER A 132 -9.01 -16.52 -13.76
N HIS A 133 -8.35 -15.39 -14.06
CA HIS A 133 -6.92 -15.26 -13.77
C HIS A 133 -6.71 -14.96 -12.27
N PRO A 134 -5.77 -15.64 -11.59
CA PRO A 134 -5.54 -15.46 -10.15
C PRO A 134 -5.30 -14.02 -9.70
N ILE A 135 -4.64 -13.20 -10.52
CA ILE A 135 -4.42 -11.77 -10.20
C ILE A 135 -5.73 -10.99 -10.13
N PHE A 136 -6.67 -11.21 -11.06
CA PHE A 136 -7.96 -10.50 -11.04
C PHE A 136 -8.82 -10.93 -9.87
N ILE A 137 -8.81 -12.23 -9.53
CA ILE A 137 -9.50 -12.75 -8.32
C ILE A 137 -8.95 -12.07 -7.06
N LEU A 138 -7.62 -11.91 -6.95
CA LEU A 138 -7.01 -11.20 -5.83
C LEU A 138 -7.45 -9.74 -5.76
N ILE A 139 -7.44 -9.04 -6.90
CA ILE A 139 -7.84 -7.63 -6.98
C ILE A 139 -9.30 -7.47 -6.58
N ASP A 140 -10.18 -8.35 -7.05
CA ASP A 140 -11.59 -8.33 -6.69
C ASP A 140 -11.80 -8.57 -5.19
N GLU A 141 -11.11 -9.55 -4.59
CA GLU A 141 -11.16 -9.80 -3.14
C GLU A 141 -10.64 -8.60 -2.31
N ILE A 142 -9.63 -7.89 -2.80
CA ILE A 142 -9.11 -6.66 -2.15
C ILE A 142 -10.11 -5.51 -2.27
N CYS A 143 -10.74 -5.33 -3.43
CA CYS A 143 -11.58 -4.16 -3.70
C CYS A 143 -13.03 -4.33 -3.24
N GLU A 144 -13.56 -5.56 -3.19
CA GLU A 144 -14.96 -5.83 -2.85
C GLU A 144 -15.40 -5.24 -1.50
N PRO A 145 -14.62 -5.33 -0.40
CA PRO A 145 -14.97 -4.69 0.86
C PRO A 145 -15.13 -3.17 0.75
N LEU A 146 -14.41 -2.53 -0.17
CA LEU A 146 -14.45 -1.09 -0.42
C LEU A 146 -15.60 -0.70 -1.36
N TYR A 147 -15.92 -1.54 -2.35
CA TYR A 147 -17.07 -1.32 -3.25
C TYR A 147 -18.41 -1.57 -2.56
N ARG A 148 -18.49 -2.55 -1.66
CA ARG A 148 -19.73 -2.94 -0.99
C ARG A 148 -20.50 -1.78 -0.33
N PRO A 149 -19.88 -0.86 0.44
CA PRO A 149 -20.61 0.29 0.99
C PRO A 149 -21.10 1.25 -0.10
N ILE A 150 -20.34 1.44 -1.19
CA ILE A 150 -20.73 2.33 -2.29
C ILE A 150 -21.93 1.76 -3.06
N ARG A 151 -21.87 0.47 -3.41
CA ARG A 151 -22.96 -0.24 -4.12
C ARG A 151 -24.27 -0.29 -3.34
N LYS A 152 -24.22 -0.16 -2.00
CA LYS A 152 -25.43 -0.04 -1.17
C LYS A 152 -26.14 1.31 -1.33
N ILE A 153 -25.39 2.37 -1.65
CA ILE A 153 -25.92 3.74 -1.80
C ILE A 153 -26.35 3.97 -3.25
N ILE A 154 -25.50 3.54 -4.21
CA ILE A 154 -25.76 3.67 -5.64
C ILE A 154 -25.66 2.27 -6.25
N PRO A 155 -26.79 1.54 -6.33
CA PRO A 155 -26.83 0.26 -7.01
C PRO A 155 -26.37 0.42 -8.46
N SER A 156 -25.74 -0.62 -9.01
CA SER A 156 -25.30 -0.63 -10.40
C SER A 156 -26.51 -0.44 -11.35
N THR A 157 -26.69 0.77 -11.86
CA THR A 157 -27.69 1.11 -12.86
C THR A 157 -27.15 0.75 -14.24
N SER A 158 -27.90 -0.08 -14.98
CA SER A 158 -27.63 -0.41 -16.40
C SER A 158 -26.46 -1.34 -16.72
N GLY A 159 -26.01 -2.17 -15.77
CA GLY A 159 -25.01 -3.23 -16.03
C GLY A 159 -23.55 -2.78 -16.06
N ILE A 160 -23.27 -1.49 -15.86
CA ILE A 160 -21.93 -0.92 -15.67
C ILE A 160 -21.79 -0.50 -14.20
N ASP A 161 -20.73 -0.94 -13.55
CA ASP A 161 -20.44 -0.56 -12.17
C ASP A 161 -19.67 0.76 -12.12
N PHE A 162 -20.29 1.80 -11.54
CA PHE A 162 -19.70 3.12 -11.30
C PHE A 162 -19.00 3.23 -9.94
N SER A 163 -19.10 2.20 -9.09
CA SER A 163 -18.45 2.16 -7.77
C SER A 163 -16.94 2.42 -7.82
N PRO A 164 -16.19 1.94 -8.85
CA PRO A 164 -14.77 2.25 -8.95
C PRO A 164 -14.49 3.74 -9.08
N ILE A 165 -15.25 4.49 -9.89
CA ILE A 165 -15.03 5.93 -10.06
C ILE A 165 -15.27 6.66 -8.74
N ILE A 166 -16.34 6.33 -8.03
CA ILE A 166 -16.68 6.93 -6.73
C ILE A 166 -15.57 6.62 -5.72
N LEU A 167 -15.08 5.38 -5.69
CA LEU A 167 -14.00 4.97 -4.79
C LEU A 167 -12.70 5.70 -5.10
N LEU A 168 -12.33 5.86 -6.39
CA LEU A 168 -11.13 6.62 -6.78
C LEU A 168 -11.19 8.08 -6.33
N VAL A 169 -12.36 8.72 -6.44
CA VAL A 169 -12.57 10.08 -5.93
C VAL A 169 -12.45 10.11 -4.41
N ALA A 170 -13.07 9.15 -3.72
CA ALA A 170 -13.01 9.06 -2.26
C ALA A 170 -11.58 8.82 -1.74
N LEU A 171 -10.79 7.97 -2.40
CA LEU A 171 -9.39 7.70 -2.05
C LEU A 171 -8.53 8.96 -2.23
N ASN A 172 -8.69 9.70 -3.34
CA ASN A 172 -7.99 10.97 -3.55
C ASN A 172 -8.36 12.01 -2.48
N LEU A 173 -9.65 12.16 -2.19
CA LEU A 173 -10.12 13.09 -1.16
C LEU A 173 -9.57 12.70 0.22
N LEU A 174 -9.54 11.41 0.53
CA LEU A 174 -8.97 10.87 1.76
C LEU A 174 -7.49 11.23 1.89
N GLN A 175 -6.69 11.08 0.82
CA GLN A 175 -5.29 11.49 0.84
C GLN A 175 -5.13 13.00 1.07
N MET A 176 -5.96 13.83 0.41
CA MET A 176 -5.91 15.29 0.54
C MET A 176 -6.27 15.76 1.96
N ILE A 177 -7.12 15.03 2.68
CA ILE A 177 -7.54 15.40 4.04
C ILE A 177 -6.57 14.83 5.09
N ILE A 178 -6.11 13.59 4.93
CA ILE A 178 -5.36 12.87 5.96
C ILE A 178 -3.86 13.20 5.93
N LEU A 179 -3.25 13.29 4.74
CA LEU A 179 -1.79 13.42 4.65
C LEU A 179 -1.27 14.79 5.12
N PRO A 180 -1.86 15.95 4.75
CA PRO A 180 -1.30 17.24 5.12
C PRO A 180 -1.21 17.48 6.62
N PRO A 181 -2.22 17.14 7.46
CA PRO A 181 -2.09 17.25 8.91
C PRO A 181 -0.94 16.43 9.48
N ILE A 182 -0.73 15.20 9.00
CA ILE A 182 0.35 14.33 9.49
C ILE A 182 1.71 14.91 9.08
N PHE A 183 1.86 15.38 7.85
CA PHE A 183 3.09 16.07 7.42
C PHE A 183 3.32 17.38 8.18
N ASN A 184 2.27 18.10 8.56
CA ASN A 184 2.45 19.30 9.38
C ASN A 184 3.03 18.98 10.77
N LEU A 185 2.77 17.78 11.31
CA LEU A 185 3.36 17.34 12.58
C LEU A 185 4.89 17.23 12.52
N THR A 186 5.48 16.97 11.35
CA THR A 186 6.94 16.87 11.21
C THR A 186 7.65 18.20 11.46
N ARG A 187 6.93 19.33 11.34
CA ARG A 187 7.50 20.67 11.56
C ARG A 187 7.70 21.02 13.03
N TYR A 188 7.08 20.26 13.93
CA TYR A 188 7.18 20.48 15.38
C TYR A 188 8.32 19.69 16.03
N PHE A 189 9.06 18.89 15.25
CA PHE A 189 10.16 18.04 15.68
C PHE A 189 11.36 18.22 14.76
#